data_AF-A0A158KF89-F1
#
_entry.id   AF-A0A158KF89-F1
#
_cell.length_a   1.000
_cell.length_b   1.000
_cell.length_c   1.000
_cell.angle_alpha   90.00
_cell.angle_beta   90.00
_cell.angle_gamma   90.00
#
_symmetry.space_group_name_H-M   'P 1'
#
loop_
_entity.id
_entity.type
_entity.pdbx_description
1 polymer ?
#
loop_
_entity_poly.entity_id
_entity_poly.type
_entity_poly.pdbx_seq_one_letter_code
_entity_poly.pdbx_strand_id
1 'polypeptide(L)'
;MSQVSWGLKAAAVIILAAGFTVGYAGDDDAYVVAPLVSNLAGGAPKVDGVLQNAWGIAFSPAGSPFWINDNATGCSTLYDGEGAKLALQVSIPLPGNVIPAGACHPVFPNNPPNPTPAAPTGIVWNPSAAFLVPGTKIPAVFFFATENGTISAWAGGLNPPNNAVLAVDNSSSPSAASGAVYKGLVFGVNAKGGFLFATNFRSGRIDVFGPSDTNGLLTRVTTDGAFADPHIPAGYAPFGIANIDGDLFVTYAQQDDQKHDDVAGNGHGFVDVFDTDGHLLRRFASRGSLDSPWGIARASFAFGRFSGKILIGNFGNGRISVFDDDGRFLDLLEDAYGNPLAIDGLWALTLGGGRNSDSDTLYFSAGPNKETNGLFGTIVPKARGSGHHRQ
;
A
#
# COMPACT_ATOMS: atom_id res chain seq x y z
N MET A 1 3.49 -13.92 29.30
CA MET A 1 3.28 -13.04 30.47
C MET A 1 4.28 -11.90 30.37
N SER A 2 3.83 -10.72 29.95
CA SER A 2 4.56 -9.46 30.07
C SER A 2 3.53 -8.37 30.28
N GLN A 3 3.79 -7.49 31.23
CA GLN A 3 2.82 -6.64 31.90
C GLN A 3 2.48 -5.41 31.06
N VAL A 4 1.17 -5.14 30.98
CA VAL A 4 0.62 -3.90 30.44
C VAL A 4 0.47 -2.93 31.60
N SER A 5 1.26 -1.85 31.62
CA SER A 5 0.99 -0.72 32.52
C SER A 5 -0.03 0.21 31.85
N TRP A 6 -1.24 0.25 32.40
CA TRP A 6 -2.27 1.23 32.06
C TRP A 6 -1.90 2.62 32.59
N GLY A 7 -1.97 3.63 31.73
CA GLY A 7 -1.77 5.02 32.09
C GLY A 7 -2.72 5.95 31.31
N LEU A 8 -3.76 6.40 32.02
CA LEU A 8 -4.63 7.57 31.83
C LEU A 8 -5.24 7.91 30.45
N LYS A 9 -6.56 8.07 30.49
CA LYS A 9 -7.42 8.66 29.46
C LYS A 9 -6.95 10.07 29.09
N ALA A 10 -6.58 10.27 27.83
CA ALA A 10 -6.56 11.57 27.19
C ALA A 10 -7.42 11.49 25.92
N ALA A 11 -8.50 12.25 25.88
CA ALA A 11 -9.23 12.48 24.64
C ALA A 11 -8.30 13.31 23.73
N ALA A 12 -7.76 12.68 22.69
CA ALA A 12 -6.94 13.37 21.71
C ALA A 12 -7.86 14.16 20.77
N VAL A 13 -7.77 15.49 20.90
CA VAL A 13 -8.31 16.45 19.94
C VAL A 13 -7.48 16.32 18.66
N ILE A 14 -8.13 16.21 17.51
CA ILE A 14 -7.48 16.40 16.20
C ILE A 14 -7.04 17.86 16.15
N ILE A 15 -5.75 18.11 16.38
CA ILE A 15 -5.15 19.44 16.22
C ILE A 15 -4.47 19.45 14.86
N LEU A 16 -5.07 20.14 13.89
CA LEU A 16 -4.30 20.73 12.79
C LEU A 16 -3.46 21.85 13.39
N ALA A 17 -2.17 21.60 13.59
CA ALA A 17 -1.24 22.63 14.02
C ALA A 17 -0.73 23.41 12.79
N ALA A 18 -1.29 24.58 12.53
CA ALA A 18 -0.77 25.54 11.55
C ALA A 18 0.38 26.34 12.17
N GLY A 19 1.62 26.02 11.80
CA GLY A 19 2.79 26.84 12.10
C GLY A 19 3.03 27.85 10.97
N PHE A 20 3.00 29.14 11.29
CA PHE A 20 3.23 30.19 10.29
C PHE A 20 4.72 30.34 9.94
N THR A 21 5.05 30.09 8.67
CA THR A 21 6.14 30.76 7.95
C THR A 21 5.59 31.23 6.62
N VAL A 22 5.61 32.54 6.37
CA VAL A 22 5.12 33.15 5.13
C VAL A 22 6.16 32.92 4.02
N GLY A 23 5.95 31.87 3.25
CA GLY A 23 6.33 31.78 1.85
C GLY A 23 5.04 31.53 1.08
N TYR A 24 4.55 32.53 0.33
CA TYR A 24 3.39 32.34 -0.53
C TYR A 24 3.80 31.44 -1.70
N ALA A 25 3.58 30.13 -1.58
CA ALA A 25 3.23 29.35 -2.76
C ALA A 25 1.97 30.02 -3.33
N GLY A 26 2.00 30.42 -4.59
CA GLY A 26 0.81 30.96 -5.25
C GLY A 26 -0.34 29.96 -5.10
N ASP A 27 -1.56 30.46 -4.90
CA ASP A 27 -2.77 29.66 -4.66
C ASP A 27 -3.07 28.61 -5.77
N ASP A 28 -2.29 28.67 -6.87
CA ASP A 28 -2.37 27.88 -8.10
C ASP A 28 -1.50 26.60 -8.12
N ASP A 29 -0.66 26.34 -7.10
CA ASP A 29 0.25 25.19 -7.04
C ASP A 29 0.00 24.21 -5.86
N ALA A 30 -1.11 24.40 -5.12
CA ALA A 30 -1.46 23.61 -3.95
C ALA A 30 -2.23 22.33 -4.28
N TYR A 31 -2.29 21.40 -3.33
CA TYR A 31 -3.05 20.15 -3.40
C TYR A 31 -4.12 20.09 -2.31
N VAL A 32 -5.24 19.46 -2.64
CA VAL A 32 -6.39 19.28 -1.74
C VAL A 32 -6.59 17.80 -1.45
N VAL A 33 -6.64 17.46 -0.16
CA VAL A 33 -6.98 16.11 0.32
C VAL A 33 -8.49 16.04 0.56
N ALA A 34 -9.14 15.02 0.01
CA ALA A 34 -10.54 14.72 0.28
C ALA A 34 -10.69 13.31 0.86
N PRO A 35 -10.95 13.17 2.17
CA PRO A 35 -11.35 11.91 2.79
C PRO A 35 -12.65 11.38 2.16
N LEU A 36 -12.65 10.12 1.72
CA LEU A 36 -13.84 9.47 1.15
C LEU A 36 -14.49 8.51 2.15
N VAL A 37 -13.70 7.64 2.77
CA VAL A 37 -14.17 6.62 3.72
C VAL A 37 -13.22 6.53 4.91
N SER A 38 -13.77 6.39 6.11
CA SER A 38 -12.98 6.08 7.32
C SER A 38 -13.80 5.25 8.30
N ASN A 39 -13.16 4.46 9.16
CA ASN A 39 -13.85 3.86 10.30
C ASN A 39 -14.07 4.85 11.47
N LEU A 40 -13.41 6.00 11.45
CA LEU A 40 -13.55 7.03 12.48
C LEU A 40 -14.74 7.95 12.17
N ALA A 41 -15.67 8.08 13.09
CA ALA A 41 -16.77 9.03 12.97
C ALA A 41 -16.23 10.46 12.81
N GLY A 42 -16.64 11.15 11.76
CA GLY A 42 -16.15 12.48 11.41
C GLY A 42 -14.80 12.51 10.67
N GLY A 43 -14.14 11.36 10.48
CA GLY A 43 -12.90 11.26 9.69
C GLY A 43 -13.13 11.33 8.18
N ALA A 44 -14.33 10.93 7.71
CA ALA A 44 -14.77 11.05 6.33
C ALA A 44 -16.31 11.13 6.27
N PRO A 45 -16.90 11.56 5.13
CA PRO A 45 -18.36 11.59 4.97
C PRO A 45 -19.02 10.21 5.07
N LYS A 46 -18.29 9.15 4.68
CA LYS A 46 -18.77 7.76 4.74
C LYS A 46 -18.01 7.02 5.82
N VAL A 47 -18.76 6.36 6.71
CA VAL A 47 -18.19 5.59 7.83
C VAL A 47 -18.30 4.10 7.54
N ASP A 48 -17.18 3.39 7.64
CA ASP A 48 -17.12 1.94 7.53
C ASP A 48 -16.25 1.34 8.64
N GLY A 49 -16.87 0.65 9.59
CA GLY A 49 -16.17 0.06 10.73
C GLY A 49 -15.14 -1.02 10.36
N VAL A 50 -15.20 -1.59 9.15
CA VAL A 50 -14.26 -2.62 8.70
C VAL A 50 -12.95 -2.02 8.18
N LEU A 51 -12.97 -0.77 7.69
CA LEU A 51 -11.82 -0.06 7.12
C LEU A 51 -10.86 0.39 8.22
N GLN A 52 -10.04 -0.53 8.72
CA GLN A 52 -9.04 -0.29 9.77
C GLN A 52 -7.66 -0.64 9.25
N ASN A 53 -6.69 0.26 9.43
CA ASN A 53 -5.37 0.22 8.81
C ASN A 53 -5.48 -0.05 7.29
N ALA A 54 -6.08 0.90 6.57
CA ALA A 54 -6.26 0.79 5.13
C ALA A 54 -4.89 0.83 4.45
N TRP A 55 -4.45 -0.29 3.87
CA TRP A 55 -3.05 -0.49 3.48
C TRP A 55 -2.86 -0.52 1.96
N GLY A 56 -2.96 -1.68 1.31
CA GLY A 56 -2.83 -1.80 -0.14
C GLY A 56 -4.10 -1.37 -0.90
N ILE A 57 -3.93 -0.83 -2.10
CA ILE A 57 -5.02 -0.54 -3.05
C ILE A 57 -4.74 -1.27 -4.36
N ALA A 58 -5.77 -1.93 -4.92
CA ALA A 58 -5.72 -2.43 -6.30
C ALA A 58 -7.09 -2.30 -6.98
N PHE A 59 -7.08 -2.36 -8.30
CA PHE A 59 -8.26 -2.49 -9.14
C PHE A 59 -7.81 -3.10 -10.47
N SER A 60 -8.74 -3.73 -11.18
CA SER A 60 -8.51 -4.08 -12.58
C SER A 60 -9.00 -2.93 -13.48
N PRO A 61 -8.39 -2.69 -14.64
CA PRO A 61 -8.92 -1.74 -15.62
C PRO A 61 -10.38 -2.04 -16.00
N ALA A 62 -11.06 -1.04 -16.58
CA ALA A 62 -12.42 -1.13 -17.11
C ALA A 62 -13.54 -1.30 -16.06
N GLY A 63 -13.49 -0.52 -14.97
CA GLY A 63 -14.65 -0.32 -14.08
C GLY A 63 -14.75 -1.27 -12.90
N SER A 64 -13.65 -1.94 -12.53
CA SER A 64 -13.53 -2.66 -11.25
C SER A 64 -13.60 -1.68 -10.08
N PRO A 65 -14.24 -2.00 -8.96
CA PRO A 65 -14.12 -1.18 -7.75
C PRO A 65 -12.65 -1.11 -7.28
N PHE A 66 -12.35 -0.14 -6.42
CA PHE A 66 -11.12 -0.14 -5.63
C PHE A 66 -11.24 -1.21 -4.56
N TRP A 67 -10.28 -2.12 -4.54
CA TRP A 67 -10.05 -3.09 -3.49
C TRP A 67 -9.04 -2.51 -2.53
N ILE A 68 -9.42 -2.43 -1.25
CA ILE A 68 -8.56 -1.91 -0.20
C ILE A 68 -8.31 -3.03 0.78
N ASN A 69 -7.04 -3.27 1.16
CA ASN A 69 -6.72 -4.20 2.22
C ASN A 69 -6.92 -3.51 3.58
N ASP A 70 -7.80 -4.08 4.39
CA ASP A 70 -8.07 -3.65 5.76
C ASP A 70 -7.22 -4.51 6.70
N ASN A 71 -5.98 -4.08 6.91
CA ASN A 71 -4.97 -4.90 7.58
C ASN A 71 -5.43 -5.37 8.96
N ALA A 72 -6.05 -4.49 9.75
CA ALA A 72 -6.46 -4.84 11.11
C ALA A 72 -7.68 -5.78 11.18
N THR A 73 -8.53 -5.83 10.15
CA THR A 73 -9.74 -6.67 10.13
C THR A 73 -9.61 -7.94 9.29
N GLY A 74 -8.44 -8.17 8.67
CA GLY A 74 -8.20 -9.34 7.81
C GLY A 74 -9.13 -9.39 6.61
N CYS A 75 -9.43 -8.22 6.05
CA CYS A 75 -10.41 -8.05 5.00
C CYS A 75 -9.81 -7.34 3.78
N SER A 76 -10.50 -7.50 2.65
CA SER A 76 -10.46 -6.50 1.60
C SER A 76 -11.87 -5.98 1.33
N THR A 77 -12.09 -4.70 1.64
CA THR A 77 -13.31 -3.94 1.34
C THR A 77 -13.23 -3.31 -0.05
N LEU A 78 -14.40 -3.14 -0.67
CA LEU A 78 -14.54 -2.64 -2.02
C LEU A 78 -15.31 -1.32 -2.03
N TYR A 79 -14.77 -0.32 -2.71
CA TYR A 79 -15.40 0.99 -2.90
C TYR A 79 -15.35 1.44 -4.36
N ASP A 80 -16.25 2.33 -4.78
CA ASP A 80 -16.02 3.14 -5.98
C ASP A 80 -15.13 4.36 -5.68
N GLY A 81 -14.77 5.12 -6.70
CA GLY A 81 -13.89 6.28 -6.59
C GLY A 81 -14.50 7.49 -5.87
N GLU A 82 -15.79 7.46 -5.52
CA GLU A 82 -16.39 8.39 -4.57
C GLU A 82 -16.47 7.83 -3.14
N GLY A 83 -16.00 6.60 -2.91
CA GLY A 83 -16.00 5.92 -1.62
C GLY A 83 -17.30 5.18 -1.28
N ALA A 84 -18.22 4.97 -2.23
CA ALA A 84 -19.42 4.19 -1.96
C ALA A 84 -19.04 2.71 -1.80
N LYS A 85 -19.43 2.12 -0.67
CA LYS A 85 -19.12 0.73 -0.35
C LYS A 85 -19.93 -0.24 -1.21
N LEU A 86 -19.27 -1.29 -1.70
CA LEU A 86 -19.91 -2.43 -2.37
C LEU A 86 -20.20 -3.56 -1.37
N ALA A 87 -21.15 -4.43 -1.74
CA ALA A 87 -21.61 -5.50 -0.86
C ALA A 87 -20.54 -6.59 -0.62
N LEU A 88 -19.73 -6.90 -1.64
CA LEU A 88 -18.67 -7.89 -1.51
C LEU A 88 -17.55 -7.34 -0.61
N GLN A 89 -17.13 -8.18 0.33
CA GLN A 89 -15.92 -8.06 1.12
C GLN A 89 -15.21 -9.40 1.06
N VAL A 90 -13.90 -9.41 0.95
CA VAL A 90 -13.13 -10.66 0.84
C VAL A 90 -12.32 -10.89 2.10
N SER A 91 -12.63 -11.97 2.81
CA SER A 91 -11.87 -12.41 3.98
C SER A 91 -10.56 -13.05 3.54
N ILE A 92 -9.46 -12.60 4.15
CA ILE A 92 -8.11 -13.11 3.88
C ILE A 92 -7.78 -14.20 4.91
N PRO A 93 -7.37 -15.41 4.48
CA PRO A 93 -7.11 -16.50 5.40
C PRO A 93 -5.79 -16.32 6.17
N LEU A 94 -5.79 -16.84 7.39
CA LEU A 94 -4.59 -17.12 8.18
C LEU A 94 -3.77 -18.27 7.55
N PRO A 95 -2.50 -18.46 7.97
CA PRO A 95 -1.74 -19.66 7.67
C PRO A 95 -2.55 -20.95 7.89
N GLY A 96 -2.35 -21.94 7.02
CA GLY A 96 -3.19 -23.15 6.99
C GLY A 96 -4.58 -22.99 6.34
N ASN A 97 -4.83 -21.86 5.66
CA ASN A 97 -6.05 -21.57 4.90
C ASN A 97 -7.31 -21.48 5.77
N VAL A 98 -7.17 -20.88 6.95
CA VAL A 98 -8.26 -20.74 7.94
C VAL A 98 -8.81 -19.33 7.90
N ILE A 99 -10.11 -19.18 7.66
CA ILE A 99 -10.81 -17.89 7.76
C ILE A 99 -11.29 -17.73 9.21
N PRO A 100 -10.72 -16.79 10.00
CA PRO A 100 -11.15 -16.59 11.37
C PRO A 100 -12.55 -15.95 11.40
N ALA A 101 -13.35 -16.28 12.42
CA ALA A 101 -14.72 -15.74 12.54
C ALA A 101 -14.77 -14.21 12.71
N GLY A 102 -13.66 -13.60 13.13
CA GLY A 102 -13.51 -12.14 13.23
C GLY A 102 -13.06 -11.45 11.94
N ALA A 103 -12.79 -12.17 10.84
CA ALA A 103 -12.41 -11.56 9.57
C ALA A 103 -13.54 -10.68 9.01
N CYS A 104 -13.20 -9.56 8.38
CA CYS A 104 -14.17 -8.60 7.83
C CYS A 104 -15.19 -8.07 8.85
N HIS A 105 -14.80 -8.02 10.13
CA HIS A 105 -15.56 -7.40 11.20
C HIS A 105 -14.72 -6.31 11.88
N PRO A 106 -15.34 -5.21 12.37
CA PRO A 106 -14.63 -4.18 13.11
C PRO A 106 -13.90 -4.78 14.31
N VAL A 107 -12.61 -4.46 14.45
CA VAL A 107 -11.79 -4.84 15.60
C VAL A 107 -11.84 -3.73 16.63
N PHE A 108 -12.23 -4.11 17.85
CA PHE A 108 -12.26 -3.21 19.00
C PHE A 108 -11.11 -3.55 19.95
N PRO A 109 -10.22 -2.60 20.29
CA PRO A 109 -9.07 -2.87 21.16
C PRO A 109 -9.42 -3.47 22.52
N ASN A 110 -10.61 -3.16 23.05
CA ASN A 110 -11.08 -3.66 24.34
C ASN A 110 -11.69 -5.07 24.29
N ASN A 111 -11.95 -5.59 23.09
CA ASN A 111 -12.48 -6.93 22.87
C ASN A 111 -11.91 -7.49 21.55
N PRO A 112 -10.60 -7.74 21.51
CA PRO A 112 -9.96 -8.19 20.27
C PRO A 112 -10.45 -9.60 19.91
N PRO A 113 -10.63 -9.89 18.61
CA PRO A 113 -10.95 -11.22 18.14
C PRO A 113 -9.85 -12.24 18.50
N ASN A 114 -10.25 -13.49 18.72
CA ASN A 114 -9.34 -14.61 18.94
C ASN A 114 -9.77 -15.81 18.06
N PRO A 115 -8.92 -16.27 17.12
CA PRO A 115 -7.61 -15.70 16.79
C PRO A 115 -7.73 -14.30 16.18
N THR A 116 -6.63 -13.55 16.25
CA THR A 116 -6.49 -12.27 15.52
C THR A 116 -6.66 -12.54 14.01
N PRO A 117 -7.39 -11.68 13.27
CA PRO A 117 -7.47 -11.75 11.81
C PRO A 117 -6.10 -11.77 11.13
N ALA A 118 -6.09 -12.23 9.87
CA ALA A 118 -4.91 -12.06 9.04
C ALA A 118 -4.59 -10.56 8.86
N ALA A 119 -3.34 -10.23 8.58
CA ALA A 119 -2.86 -8.86 8.42
C ALA A 119 -2.50 -8.60 6.94
N PRO A 120 -3.49 -8.39 6.04
CA PRO A 120 -3.22 -8.14 4.62
C PRO A 120 -2.54 -6.79 4.39
N THR A 121 -1.57 -6.76 3.48
CA THR A 121 -0.74 -5.59 3.17
C THR A 121 -0.84 -5.24 1.69
N GLY A 122 0.06 -5.78 0.86
CA GLY A 122 0.04 -5.62 -0.59
C GLY A 122 -1.11 -6.39 -1.24
N ILE A 123 -1.71 -5.79 -2.26
CA ILE A 123 -2.72 -6.39 -3.13
C ILE A 123 -2.37 -6.05 -4.58
N VAL A 124 -2.60 -6.98 -5.49
CA VAL A 124 -2.37 -6.74 -6.91
C VAL A 124 -3.42 -7.42 -7.78
N TRP A 125 -3.81 -6.74 -8.85
CA TRP A 125 -4.59 -7.33 -9.94
C TRP A 125 -3.70 -8.23 -10.80
N ASN A 126 -4.21 -9.41 -11.14
CA ASN A 126 -3.59 -10.33 -12.07
C ASN A 126 -4.23 -10.20 -13.48
N PRO A 127 -3.50 -9.69 -14.48
CA PRO A 127 -3.97 -9.63 -15.86
C PRO A 127 -3.85 -10.97 -16.62
N SER A 128 -3.24 -11.99 -16.02
CA SER A 128 -2.92 -13.26 -16.69
C SER A 128 -3.88 -14.38 -16.32
N ALA A 129 -4.27 -15.19 -17.30
CA ALA A 129 -5.04 -16.41 -17.06
C ALA A 129 -4.19 -17.60 -16.54
N ALA A 130 -2.85 -17.44 -16.48
CA ALA A 130 -1.93 -18.53 -16.16
C ALA A 130 -1.92 -18.93 -14.68
N PHE A 131 -2.31 -17.99 -13.79
CA PHE A 131 -2.34 -18.25 -12.35
C PHE A 131 -3.73 -18.68 -11.93
N LEU A 132 -3.84 -19.85 -11.30
CA LEU A 132 -5.12 -20.41 -10.86
C LEU A 132 -5.29 -20.29 -9.35
N VAL A 133 -6.54 -20.13 -8.90
CA VAL A 133 -6.87 -20.21 -7.48
C VAL A 133 -6.67 -21.66 -7.01
N PRO A 134 -5.91 -21.90 -5.92
CA PRO A 134 -5.63 -23.25 -5.42
C PRO A 134 -6.89 -24.09 -5.18
N GLY A 135 -6.81 -25.37 -5.54
CA GLY A 135 -7.95 -26.29 -5.45
C GLY A 135 -9.03 -26.09 -6.51
N THR A 136 -8.83 -25.18 -7.47
CA THR A 136 -9.80 -24.88 -8.53
C THR A 136 -9.15 -24.88 -9.92
N LYS A 137 -9.95 -24.57 -10.95
CA LYS A 137 -9.48 -24.23 -12.31
C LYS A 137 -9.78 -22.78 -12.70
N ILE A 138 -10.13 -21.95 -11.71
CA ILE A 138 -10.53 -20.56 -11.93
C ILE A 138 -9.25 -19.70 -11.94
N PRO A 139 -9.01 -18.90 -12.99
CA PRO A 139 -7.92 -17.94 -12.98
C PRO A 139 -8.07 -16.93 -11.84
N ALA A 140 -7.01 -16.75 -11.05
CA ALA A 140 -6.96 -15.77 -9.99
C ALA A 140 -7.06 -14.35 -10.59
N VAL A 141 -7.88 -13.49 -9.99
CA VAL A 141 -8.04 -12.08 -10.40
C VAL A 141 -7.23 -11.16 -9.50
N PHE A 142 -7.14 -11.48 -8.21
CA PHE A 142 -6.36 -10.71 -7.23
C PHE A 142 -5.50 -11.63 -6.36
N PHE A 143 -4.34 -11.10 -5.98
CA PHE A 143 -3.48 -11.70 -4.96
C PHE A 143 -3.29 -10.75 -3.78
N PHE A 144 -3.17 -11.33 -2.59
CA PHE A 144 -3.09 -10.61 -1.32
C PHE A 144 -1.87 -11.13 -0.53
N ALA A 145 -0.93 -10.25 -0.25
CA ALA A 145 0.18 -10.49 0.66
C ALA A 145 -0.24 -10.20 2.11
N THR A 146 0.40 -10.86 3.08
CA THR A 146 0.16 -10.60 4.49
C THR A 146 1.45 -10.54 5.32
N GLU A 147 1.39 -9.84 6.45
CA GLU A 147 2.45 -9.87 7.47
C GLU A 147 2.55 -11.23 8.17
N ASN A 148 1.53 -12.08 8.03
CA ASN A 148 1.57 -13.47 8.50
C ASN A 148 2.43 -14.37 7.60
N GLY A 149 3.07 -13.83 6.55
CA GLY A 149 3.96 -14.57 5.66
C GLY A 149 3.21 -15.40 4.62
N THR A 150 1.99 -15.01 4.27
CA THR A 150 1.17 -15.72 3.29
C THR A 150 0.91 -14.89 2.04
N ILE A 151 0.62 -15.58 0.94
CA ILE A 151 0.00 -14.99 -0.26
C ILE A 151 -1.27 -15.78 -0.56
N SER A 152 -2.40 -15.08 -0.72
CA SER A 152 -3.70 -15.67 -1.04
C SER A 152 -4.18 -15.22 -2.42
N ALA A 153 -4.99 -16.04 -3.07
CA ALA A 153 -5.57 -15.79 -4.38
C ALA A 153 -7.10 -15.70 -4.28
N TRP A 154 -7.70 -14.82 -5.07
CA TRP A 154 -9.17 -14.71 -5.17
C TRP A 154 -9.61 -14.54 -6.62
N ALA A 155 -10.80 -15.05 -6.93
CA ALA A 155 -11.50 -14.81 -8.18
C ALA A 155 -13.02 -14.87 -7.98
N GLY A 156 -13.78 -14.28 -8.91
CA GLY A 156 -15.22 -14.51 -9.00
C GLY A 156 -15.53 -15.97 -9.31
N GLY A 157 -16.64 -16.48 -8.77
CA GLY A 157 -17.07 -17.88 -8.97
C GLY A 157 -16.55 -18.88 -7.92
N LEU A 158 -15.80 -18.41 -6.91
CA LEU A 158 -15.48 -19.21 -5.74
C LEU A 158 -16.72 -19.48 -4.88
N ASN A 159 -16.68 -20.60 -4.15
CA ASN A 159 -17.70 -20.95 -3.18
C ASN A 159 -17.03 -21.31 -1.82
N PRO A 160 -17.16 -20.47 -0.79
CA PRO A 160 -17.93 -19.22 -0.77
C PRO A 160 -17.23 -18.08 -1.55
N PRO A 161 -17.99 -17.11 -2.11
CA PRO A 161 -17.43 -16.07 -2.98
C PRO A 161 -16.65 -14.98 -2.24
N ASN A 162 -16.82 -14.88 -0.92
CA ASN A 162 -16.25 -13.87 -0.06
C ASN A 162 -14.96 -14.31 0.64
N ASN A 163 -14.37 -15.45 0.27
CA ASN A 163 -13.13 -15.94 0.87
C ASN A 163 -12.03 -16.03 -0.20
N ALA A 164 -10.87 -15.43 0.07
CA ALA A 164 -9.65 -15.76 -0.66
C ALA A 164 -9.15 -17.16 -0.25
N VAL A 165 -8.31 -17.75 -1.09
CA VAL A 165 -7.73 -19.08 -0.87
C VAL A 165 -6.22 -18.95 -0.75
N LEU A 166 -5.64 -19.52 0.30
CA LEU A 166 -4.21 -19.52 0.53
C LEU A 166 -3.46 -20.19 -0.62
N ALA A 167 -2.50 -19.47 -1.23
CA ALA A 167 -1.67 -19.94 -2.34
C ALA A 167 -0.22 -20.21 -1.94
N VAL A 168 0.33 -19.42 -1.02
CA VAL A 168 1.68 -19.58 -0.48
C VAL A 168 1.62 -19.42 1.03
N ASP A 169 2.31 -20.31 1.75
CA ASP A 169 2.47 -20.25 3.20
C ASP A 169 3.95 -20.29 3.58
N ASN A 170 4.51 -19.09 3.79
CA ASN A 170 5.87 -18.88 4.28
C ASN A 170 5.87 -18.28 5.69
N SER A 171 4.79 -18.48 6.45
CA SER A 171 4.66 -18.05 7.86
C SER A 171 5.72 -18.70 8.78
N SER A 172 6.28 -19.82 8.32
CA SER A 172 7.25 -20.72 8.95
C SER A 172 6.81 -21.28 10.30
N SER A 173 6.48 -22.56 10.25
CA SER A 173 6.62 -23.50 11.35
C SER A 173 8.11 -23.90 11.47
N PRO A 174 8.72 -23.99 12.67
CA PRO A 174 8.05 -24.03 13.97
C PRO A 174 7.97 -22.68 14.72
N SER A 175 8.44 -21.55 14.17
CA SER A 175 8.31 -20.26 14.84
C SER A 175 8.05 -19.10 13.87
N ALA A 176 6.95 -18.37 14.11
CA ALA A 176 6.58 -17.17 13.35
C ALA A 176 7.70 -16.10 13.27
N ALA A 177 8.63 -16.09 14.23
CA ALA A 177 9.79 -15.21 14.24
C ALA A 177 10.74 -15.41 13.04
N SER A 178 10.67 -16.55 12.35
CA SER A 178 11.43 -16.85 11.13
C SER A 178 10.60 -16.71 9.84
N GLY A 179 9.33 -16.33 9.96
CA GLY A 179 8.38 -16.30 8.85
C GLY A 179 8.59 -15.10 7.95
N ALA A 180 8.13 -15.20 6.71
CA ALA A 180 8.04 -14.03 5.85
C ALA A 180 7.16 -12.95 6.49
N VAL A 181 7.49 -11.68 6.25
CA VAL A 181 6.60 -10.54 6.51
C VAL A 181 6.44 -9.87 5.17
N TYR A 182 5.37 -10.21 4.46
CA TYR A 182 5.12 -9.64 3.14
C TYR A 182 4.47 -8.27 3.28
N LYS A 183 5.04 -7.31 2.55
CA LYS A 183 4.64 -5.90 2.57
C LYS A 183 4.04 -5.55 1.20
N GLY A 184 4.71 -4.76 0.36
CA GLY A 184 4.28 -4.50 -1.02
C GLY A 184 4.26 -5.75 -1.92
N LEU A 185 3.34 -5.76 -2.89
CA LEU A 185 3.12 -6.83 -3.88
C LEU A 185 2.79 -6.20 -5.24
N VAL A 186 3.45 -6.65 -6.31
CA VAL A 186 3.18 -6.16 -7.67
C VAL A 186 3.28 -7.27 -8.72
N PHE A 187 2.68 -7.05 -9.88
CA PHE A 187 2.75 -7.90 -11.06
C PHE A 187 3.71 -7.28 -12.07
N GLY A 188 4.53 -8.10 -12.70
CA GLY A 188 5.42 -7.68 -13.79
C GLY A 188 5.58 -8.77 -14.83
N VAL A 189 6.12 -8.38 -15.99
CA VAL A 189 6.35 -9.29 -17.12
C VAL A 189 7.81 -9.18 -17.53
N ASN A 190 8.43 -10.31 -17.82
CA ASN A 190 9.72 -10.41 -18.51
C ASN A 190 9.60 -11.40 -19.69
N ALA A 191 10.73 -11.73 -20.31
CA ALA A 191 10.77 -12.67 -21.42
C ALA A 191 10.28 -14.10 -21.07
N LYS A 192 10.25 -14.47 -19.79
CA LYS A 192 9.81 -15.77 -19.26
C LYS A 192 8.32 -15.81 -18.89
N GLY A 193 7.60 -14.68 -18.95
CA GLY A 193 6.17 -14.61 -18.67
C GLY A 193 5.80 -13.56 -17.61
N GLY A 194 4.64 -13.74 -16.98
CA GLY A 194 4.16 -12.90 -15.89
C GLY A 194 4.58 -13.45 -14.52
N PHE A 195 4.90 -12.56 -13.59
CA PHE A 195 5.38 -12.88 -12.24
C PHE A 195 4.78 -11.94 -11.20
N LEU A 196 4.67 -12.44 -9.97
CA LEU A 196 4.40 -11.63 -8.79
C LEU A 196 5.71 -11.39 -8.03
N PHE A 197 5.91 -10.15 -7.61
CA PHE A 197 7.06 -9.72 -6.83
C PHE A 197 6.58 -9.23 -5.47
N ALA A 198 6.96 -9.94 -4.42
CA ALA A 198 6.56 -9.64 -3.05
C ALA A 198 7.77 -9.18 -2.24
N THR A 199 7.67 -8.00 -1.65
CA THR A 199 8.69 -7.52 -0.71
C THR A 199 8.57 -8.32 0.59
N ASN A 200 9.63 -9.02 0.95
CA ASN A 200 9.73 -9.79 2.19
C ASN A 200 10.61 -9.01 3.16
N PHE A 201 9.95 -8.20 3.99
CA PHE A 201 10.62 -7.24 4.86
C PHE A 201 11.55 -7.97 5.81
N ARG A 202 11.07 -9.00 6.52
CA ARG A 202 11.88 -9.73 7.51
C ARG A 202 13.19 -10.29 6.95
N SER A 203 13.17 -10.84 5.74
CA SER A 203 14.36 -11.42 5.13
C SER A 203 15.24 -10.41 4.38
N GLY A 204 14.74 -9.20 4.11
CA GLY A 204 15.44 -8.20 3.31
C GLY A 204 15.59 -8.65 1.85
N ARG A 205 14.56 -9.30 1.30
CA ARG A 205 14.55 -9.87 -0.06
C ARG A 205 13.24 -9.54 -0.77
N ILE A 206 13.27 -9.64 -2.10
CA ILE A 206 12.06 -9.71 -2.91
C ILE A 206 11.88 -11.18 -3.30
N ASP A 207 10.76 -11.76 -2.89
CA ASP A 207 10.36 -13.10 -3.30
C ASP A 207 9.58 -13.00 -4.61
N VAL A 208 9.95 -13.85 -5.58
CA VAL A 208 9.34 -13.87 -6.91
C VAL A 208 8.53 -15.15 -7.07
N PHE A 209 7.34 -15.02 -7.63
CA PHE A 209 6.43 -16.13 -7.84
C PHE A 209 5.93 -16.17 -9.28
N GLY A 210 5.94 -17.36 -9.87
CA GLY A 210 5.41 -17.66 -11.20
C GLY A 210 4.32 -18.74 -11.14
N PRO A 211 3.54 -18.90 -12.23
CA PRO A 211 2.58 -19.98 -12.32
C PRO A 211 3.33 -21.30 -12.56
N SER A 212 2.97 -22.36 -11.86
CA SER A 212 3.51 -23.70 -12.14
C SER A 212 3.04 -24.18 -13.52
N ASP A 213 3.97 -24.68 -14.32
CA ASP A 213 3.69 -25.23 -15.66
C ASP A 213 2.64 -26.35 -15.66
N THR A 214 2.47 -27.05 -14.54
CA THR A 214 1.61 -28.23 -14.46
C THR A 214 0.17 -27.93 -14.08
N ASN A 215 -0.06 -26.90 -13.25
CA ASN A 215 -1.35 -26.67 -12.63
C ASN A 215 -1.68 -25.19 -12.36
N GLY A 216 -0.84 -24.27 -12.83
CA GLY A 216 -1.03 -22.83 -12.66
C GLY A 216 -0.98 -22.35 -11.22
N LEU A 217 -0.57 -23.19 -10.26
CA LEU A 217 -0.43 -22.77 -8.87
C LEU A 217 0.74 -21.82 -8.71
N LEU A 218 0.61 -20.87 -7.79
CA LEU A 218 1.65 -19.91 -7.50
C LEU A 218 2.85 -20.63 -6.86
N THR A 219 4.02 -20.56 -7.48
CA THR A 219 5.25 -21.21 -7.02
C THR A 219 6.39 -20.21 -6.98
N ARG A 220 7.27 -20.35 -5.98
CA ARG A 220 8.46 -19.49 -5.87
C ARG A 220 9.41 -19.80 -7.02
N VAL A 221 9.91 -18.76 -7.66
CA VAL A 221 10.91 -18.84 -8.73
C VAL A 221 12.12 -17.97 -8.38
N THR A 222 13.21 -18.18 -9.10
CA THR A 222 14.42 -17.34 -9.02
C THR A 222 14.55 -16.50 -10.27
N THR A 223 15.04 -15.28 -10.10
CA THR A 223 15.42 -14.40 -11.21
C THR A 223 16.93 -14.23 -11.25
N ASP A 224 17.45 -13.72 -12.36
CA ASP A 224 18.90 -13.71 -12.62
C ASP A 224 19.62 -12.61 -11.82
N GLY A 225 18.99 -11.46 -11.60
CA GLY A 225 19.59 -10.32 -10.90
C GLY A 225 19.42 -10.30 -9.38
N ALA A 226 18.62 -11.20 -8.81
CA ALA A 226 18.43 -11.41 -7.36
C ALA A 226 17.93 -10.21 -6.53
N PHE A 227 17.59 -9.07 -7.14
CA PHE A 227 17.08 -7.87 -6.46
C PHE A 227 17.98 -7.35 -5.34
N ALA A 228 19.28 -7.29 -5.62
CA ALA A 228 20.30 -6.90 -4.64
C ALA A 228 20.93 -5.55 -4.99
N ASP A 229 21.07 -4.69 -3.98
CA ASP A 229 21.97 -3.54 -4.00
C ASP A 229 22.96 -3.64 -2.83
N PRO A 230 24.25 -3.91 -3.09
CA PRO A 230 25.26 -4.00 -2.03
C PRO A 230 25.56 -2.66 -1.34
N HIS A 231 25.07 -1.54 -1.86
CA HIS A 231 25.27 -0.20 -1.30
C HIS A 231 24.11 0.26 -0.41
N ILE A 232 23.04 -0.53 -0.28
CA ILE A 232 22.06 -0.33 0.80
C ILE A 232 22.70 -0.82 2.12
N PRO A 233 22.76 0.03 3.16
CA PRO A 233 23.29 -0.40 4.46
C PRO A 233 22.50 -1.58 5.04
N ALA A 234 23.19 -2.44 5.79
CA ALA A 234 22.53 -3.48 6.57
C ALA A 234 21.46 -2.87 7.51
N GLY A 235 20.37 -3.59 7.71
CA GLY A 235 19.23 -3.12 8.52
C GLY A 235 18.18 -2.34 7.72
N TYR A 236 18.28 -2.28 6.39
CA TYR A 236 17.20 -1.81 5.51
C TYR A 236 16.65 -2.99 4.69
N ALA A 237 15.35 -2.98 4.42
CA ALA A 237 14.67 -4.04 3.67
C ALA A 237 13.61 -3.48 2.71
N PRO A 238 13.29 -4.20 1.61
CA PRO A 238 12.22 -3.84 0.69
C PRO A 238 10.88 -3.68 1.43
N PHE A 239 10.20 -2.56 1.24
CA PHE A 239 9.00 -2.17 1.98
C PHE A 239 7.81 -2.01 1.02
N GLY A 240 7.84 -1.02 0.13
CA GLY A 240 6.91 -0.84 -0.98
C GLY A 240 7.52 -1.30 -2.31
N ILE A 241 6.66 -1.63 -3.27
CA ILE A 241 7.07 -1.94 -4.65
C ILE A 241 5.98 -1.51 -5.64
N ALA A 242 6.37 -0.89 -6.75
CA ALA A 242 5.49 -0.50 -7.83
C ALA A 242 6.13 -0.82 -9.19
N ASN A 243 5.31 -1.20 -10.16
CA ASN A 243 5.73 -1.35 -11.55
C ASN A 243 5.33 -0.07 -12.29
N ILE A 244 6.33 0.71 -12.70
CA ILE A 244 6.15 2.01 -13.36
C ILE A 244 6.88 1.92 -14.69
N ASP A 245 6.12 2.01 -15.78
CA ASP A 245 6.63 1.96 -17.15
C ASP A 245 7.43 0.69 -17.51
N GLY A 246 7.22 -0.41 -16.76
CA GLY A 246 7.89 -1.70 -16.95
C GLY A 246 9.02 -1.96 -15.95
N ASP A 247 9.49 -0.93 -15.25
CA ASP A 247 10.53 -1.03 -14.24
C ASP A 247 9.94 -1.16 -12.83
N LEU A 248 10.61 -1.94 -11.98
CA LEU A 248 10.22 -2.17 -10.60
C LEU A 248 10.90 -1.16 -9.69
N PHE A 249 10.13 -0.18 -9.22
CA PHE A 249 10.54 0.77 -8.21
C PHE A 249 10.31 0.14 -6.84
N VAL A 250 11.38 -0.03 -6.07
CA VAL A 250 11.36 -0.68 -4.76
C VAL A 250 11.80 0.32 -3.71
N THR A 251 10.96 0.59 -2.72
CA THR A 251 11.35 1.38 -1.57
C THR A 251 11.94 0.49 -0.49
N TYR A 252 12.90 1.01 0.26
CA TYR A 252 13.53 0.32 1.38
C TYR A 252 13.39 1.16 2.63
N ALA A 253 12.91 0.54 3.71
CA ALA A 253 12.78 1.16 5.02
C ALA A 253 13.74 0.49 6.02
N GLN A 254 14.14 1.24 7.05
CA GLN A 254 14.95 0.71 8.13
C GLN A 254 14.12 -0.27 8.97
N GLN A 255 14.69 -1.41 9.34
CA GLN A 255 14.01 -2.43 10.12
C GLN A 255 14.20 -2.20 11.62
N ASP A 256 13.19 -2.58 12.39
CA ASP A 256 13.30 -2.80 13.83
C ASP A 256 14.11 -4.07 14.15
N ASP A 257 14.40 -4.30 15.43
CA ASP A 257 15.15 -5.47 15.88
C ASP A 257 14.43 -6.79 15.56
N GLN A 258 13.10 -6.79 15.56
CA GLN A 258 12.30 -7.96 15.21
C GLN A 258 12.18 -8.18 13.70
N LYS A 259 12.62 -7.21 12.90
CA LYS A 259 12.48 -7.17 11.44
C LYS A 259 11.04 -7.33 10.97
N HIS A 260 10.07 -6.93 11.81
CA HIS A 260 8.65 -6.97 11.48
C HIS A 260 8.20 -5.60 10.96
N ASP A 261 8.66 -4.55 11.63
CA ASP A 261 8.19 -3.18 11.43
C ASP A 261 9.34 -2.25 11.10
N ASP A 262 9.01 -1.13 10.48
CA ASP A 262 10.00 -0.11 10.15
C ASP A 262 10.37 0.73 11.37
N VAL A 263 11.55 1.35 11.30
CA VAL A 263 11.97 2.40 12.21
C VAL A 263 11.86 3.73 11.46
N ALA A 264 10.72 4.40 11.61
CA ALA A 264 10.50 5.74 11.06
C ALA A 264 11.58 6.74 11.52
N GLY A 265 11.88 7.70 10.66
CA GLY A 265 12.84 8.77 10.89
C GLY A 265 13.29 9.44 9.60
N ASN A 266 13.60 10.72 9.69
CA ASN A 266 14.08 11.49 8.55
C ASN A 266 15.36 10.89 7.95
N GLY A 267 15.34 10.57 6.67
CA GLY A 267 16.45 9.91 5.96
C GLY A 267 16.52 8.39 6.18
N HIS A 268 15.51 7.78 6.81
CA HIS A 268 15.37 6.34 6.95
C HIS A 268 14.68 5.74 5.73
N GLY A 269 15.26 5.95 4.55
CA GLY A 269 14.74 5.33 3.34
C GLY A 269 15.68 5.37 2.15
N PHE A 270 15.45 4.45 1.23
CA PHE A 270 16.05 4.40 -0.10
C PHE A 270 14.99 3.99 -1.11
N VAL A 271 15.26 4.27 -2.39
CA VAL A 271 14.48 3.74 -3.50
C VAL A 271 15.44 3.27 -4.58
N ASP A 272 15.30 2.02 -5.01
CA ASP A 272 16.02 1.43 -6.14
C ASP A 272 15.06 1.14 -7.29
N VAL A 273 15.59 1.09 -8.50
CA VAL A 273 14.89 0.67 -9.71
C VAL A 273 15.53 -0.61 -10.22
N PHE A 274 14.72 -1.65 -10.43
CA PHE A 274 15.13 -2.92 -11.00
C PHE A 274 14.37 -3.22 -12.29
N ASP A 275 14.95 -4.03 -13.17
CA ASP A 275 14.15 -4.71 -14.19
C ASP A 275 13.34 -5.87 -13.57
N THR A 276 12.47 -6.49 -14.36
CA THR A 276 11.65 -7.64 -13.94
C THR A 276 12.42 -8.96 -13.85
N ASP A 277 13.70 -8.99 -14.26
CA ASP A 277 14.65 -10.08 -13.98
C ASP A 277 15.48 -9.82 -12.70
N GLY A 278 15.20 -8.71 -12.01
CA GLY A 278 15.80 -8.34 -10.73
C GLY A 278 17.18 -7.74 -10.80
N HIS A 279 17.65 -7.30 -11.98
CA HIS A 279 18.91 -6.56 -12.09
C HIS A 279 18.69 -5.12 -11.63
N LEU A 280 19.58 -4.64 -10.77
CA LEU A 280 19.58 -3.24 -10.35
C LEU A 280 19.91 -2.35 -11.55
N LEU A 281 18.96 -1.52 -11.95
CA LEU A 281 19.16 -0.52 -13.00
C LEU A 281 19.86 0.71 -12.41
N ARG A 282 19.38 1.19 -11.25
CA ARG A 282 19.98 2.31 -10.51
C ARG A 282 19.39 2.47 -9.11
N ARG A 283 20.14 3.16 -8.25
CA ARG A 283 19.61 3.86 -7.08
C ARG A 283 18.80 5.08 -7.55
N PHE A 284 17.50 5.12 -7.26
CA PHE A 284 16.63 6.26 -7.57
C PHE A 284 16.84 7.40 -6.58
N ALA A 285 16.69 7.11 -5.29
CA ALA A 285 16.77 8.12 -4.23
C ALA A 285 17.39 7.53 -2.96
N SER A 286 18.07 8.37 -2.18
CA SER A 286 18.74 7.96 -0.94
C SER A 286 18.51 8.97 0.17
N ARG A 287 17.97 8.50 1.29
CA ARG A 287 17.81 9.28 2.53
C ARG A 287 17.08 10.61 2.25
N GLY A 288 17.49 11.69 2.91
CA GLY A 288 16.94 13.02 2.69
C GLY A 288 15.48 13.08 3.14
N SER A 289 14.59 13.34 2.18
CA SER A 289 13.15 13.44 2.42
C SER A 289 12.44 12.10 2.66
N LEU A 290 13.15 10.98 2.49
CA LEU A 290 12.60 9.63 2.67
C LEU A 290 12.54 9.25 4.14
N ASP A 291 11.37 8.76 4.58
CA ASP A 291 11.06 8.40 5.96
C ASP A 291 10.07 7.23 5.95
N SER A 292 10.62 6.00 6.05
CA SER A 292 9.87 4.76 5.80
C SER A 292 9.02 4.83 4.51
N PRO A 293 9.66 5.04 3.35
CA PRO A 293 8.93 5.27 2.09
C PRO A 293 8.18 4.01 1.67
N TRP A 294 6.90 4.14 1.29
CA TRP A 294 6.04 3.02 0.88
C TRP A 294 5.42 3.22 -0.51
N GLY A 295 4.43 4.11 -0.61
CA GLY A 295 3.65 4.29 -1.83
C GLY A 295 4.46 5.02 -2.89
N ILE A 296 4.47 4.50 -4.12
CA ILE A 296 5.15 5.11 -5.26
C ILE A 296 4.16 5.20 -6.40
N ALA A 297 4.00 6.39 -6.98
CA ALA A 297 3.15 6.58 -8.15
C ALA A 297 3.78 7.61 -9.09
N ARG A 298 3.65 7.39 -10.40
CA ARG A 298 3.83 8.45 -11.38
C ARG A 298 2.57 9.30 -11.39
N ALA A 299 2.72 10.60 -11.11
CA ALA A 299 1.65 11.58 -11.24
C ALA A 299 1.15 11.65 -12.69
N SER A 300 -0.14 11.92 -12.88
CA SER A 300 -0.67 12.08 -14.22
C SER A 300 -0.13 13.35 -14.89
N PHE A 301 -0.35 13.51 -16.19
CA PHE A 301 0.04 14.73 -16.90
C PHE A 301 -0.90 15.92 -16.64
N ALA A 302 -1.97 15.73 -15.86
CA ALA A 302 -2.86 16.79 -15.38
C ALA A 302 -2.70 17.06 -13.87
N PHE A 303 -1.62 16.59 -13.25
CA PHE A 303 -1.38 16.71 -11.81
C PHE A 303 -0.72 18.04 -11.40
N GLY A 304 -1.12 19.15 -12.01
CA GLY A 304 -0.63 20.49 -11.69
C GLY A 304 0.89 20.66 -11.90
N ARG A 305 1.55 21.41 -11.01
CA ARG A 305 3.00 21.71 -11.07
C ARG A 305 3.89 20.48 -11.17
N PHE A 306 3.44 19.33 -10.63
CA PHE A 306 4.21 18.09 -10.60
C PHE A 306 3.71 17.04 -11.61
N SER A 307 3.09 17.49 -12.70
CA SER A 307 2.65 16.62 -13.79
C SER A 307 3.78 15.69 -14.28
N GLY A 308 3.47 14.39 -14.36
CA GLY A 308 4.39 13.33 -14.80
C GLY A 308 5.50 12.93 -13.83
N LYS A 309 5.61 13.58 -12.66
CA LYS A 309 6.68 13.33 -11.68
C LYS A 309 6.45 12.07 -10.85
N ILE A 310 7.51 11.56 -10.23
CA ILE A 310 7.41 10.44 -9.30
C ILE A 310 7.08 10.97 -7.91
N LEU A 311 6.00 10.45 -7.35
CA LEU A 311 5.52 10.75 -6.00
C LEU A 311 5.89 9.58 -5.10
N ILE A 312 6.50 9.86 -3.95
CA ILE A 312 6.82 8.87 -2.93
C ILE A 312 6.16 9.28 -1.61
N GLY A 313 5.19 8.49 -1.17
CA GLY A 313 4.55 8.60 0.13
C GLY A 313 5.43 8.01 1.23
N ASN A 314 5.60 8.76 2.32
CA ASN A 314 6.42 8.40 3.46
C ASN A 314 5.50 7.98 4.61
N PHE A 315 5.49 6.70 4.97
CA PHE A 315 4.65 6.20 6.06
C PHE A 315 5.02 6.87 7.39
N GLY A 316 6.32 7.06 7.65
CA GLY A 316 6.82 7.52 8.94
C GLY A 316 6.40 8.95 9.32
N ASN A 317 6.15 9.82 8.34
CA ASN A 317 5.74 11.21 8.60
C ASN A 317 4.51 11.68 7.80
N GLY A 318 3.95 10.82 6.95
CA GLY A 318 2.77 11.09 6.14
C GLY A 318 2.98 12.00 4.94
N ARG A 319 4.20 12.50 4.70
CA ARG A 319 4.48 13.47 3.64
C ARG A 319 4.70 12.79 2.30
N ILE A 320 4.40 13.51 1.22
CA ILE A 320 4.61 13.04 -0.15
C ILE A 320 5.76 13.84 -0.75
N SER A 321 6.87 13.14 -1.02
CA SER A 321 8.05 13.68 -1.69
C SER A 321 7.89 13.58 -3.20
N VAL A 322 8.31 14.60 -3.93
CA VAL A 322 8.26 14.68 -5.39
C VAL A 322 9.67 14.60 -5.97
N PHE A 323 9.84 13.75 -6.97
CA PHE A 323 11.11 13.53 -7.67
C PHE A 323 10.95 13.68 -9.18
N ASP A 324 11.99 14.13 -9.85
CA ASP A 324 12.08 13.99 -11.31
C ASP A 324 12.40 12.53 -11.71
N ASP A 325 12.43 12.28 -13.02
CA ASP A 325 12.65 10.93 -13.56
C ASP A 325 14.04 10.39 -13.23
N ASP A 326 15.03 11.26 -12.99
CA ASP A 326 16.38 10.88 -12.61
C ASP A 326 16.51 10.60 -11.11
N GLY A 327 15.45 10.85 -10.32
CA GLY A 327 15.44 10.63 -8.88
C GLY A 327 15.98 11.80 -8.06
N ARG A 328 16.07 13.00 -8.65
CA ARG A 328 16.38 14.21 -7.90
C ARG A 328 15.14 14.68 -7.16
N PHE A 329 15.28 14.88 -5.85
CA PHE A 329 14.23 15.52 -5.05
C PHE A 329 13.95 16.92 -5.57
N LEU A 330 12.67 17.21 -5.81
CA LEU A 330 12.18 18.50 -6.29
C LEU A 330 11.54 19.29 -5.16
N ASP A 331 10.54 18.71 -4.50
CA ASP A 331 9.72 19.38 -3.50
C ASP A 331 8.87 18.39 -2.68
N LEU A 332 8.13 18.90 -1.71
CA LEU A 332 7.00 18.19 -1.08
C LEU A 332 5.69 18.59 -1.77
N LEU A 333 4.67 17.74 -1.72
CA LEU A 333 3.30 18.22 -1.97
C LEU A 333 2.91 19.18 -0.85
N GLU A 334 2.29 20.30 -1.21
CA GLU A 334 1.90 21.36 -0.28
C GLU A 334 0.38 21.56 -0.27
N ASP A 335 -0.16 21.93 0.88
CA ASP A 335 -1.55 22.34 1.04
C ASP A 335 -1.78 23.78 0.53
N ALA A 336 -3.04 24.24 0.57
CA ALA A 336 -3.41 25.60 0.14
C ALA A 336 -2.81 26.73 0.99
N TYR A 337 -2.11 26.40 2.08
CA TYR A 337 -1.43 27.35 2.95
C TYR A 337 0.09 27.31 2.77
N GLY A 338 0.60 26.51 1.83
CA GLY A 338 2.04 26.31 1.59
C GLY A 338 2.73 25.44 2.63
N ASN A 339 1.97 24.69 3.45
CA ASN A 339 2.57 23.71 4.36
C ASN A 339 2.75 22.37 3.66
N PRO A 340 3.80 21.60 3.98
CA PRO A 340 3.90 20.22 3.53
C PRO A 340 2.64 19.42 3.90
N LEU A 341 2.00 18.87 2.88
CA LEU A 341 0.85 18.01 3.02
C LEU A 341 1.28 16.71 3.70
N ALA A 342 0.59 16.36 4.80
CA ALA A 342 0.87 15.17 5.59
C ALA A 342 -0.42 14.42 5.89
N ILE A 343 -0.40 13.10 5.64
CA ILE A 343 -1.50 12.18 5.93
C ILE A 343 -0.96 11.14 6.92
N ASP A 344 -1.46 11.17 8.16
CA ASP A 344 -1.03 10.23 9.21
C ASP A 344 -1.23 8.76 8.77
N GLY A 345 -0.16 7.96 8.89
CA GLY A 345 -0.15 6.56 8.47
C GLY A 345 -0.30 6.33 6.96
N LEU A 346 0.22 7.23 6.11
CA LEU A 346 0.11 7.13 4.64
C LEU A 346 0.71 5.82 4.10
N TRP A 347 -0.10 5.03 3.39
CA TRP A 347 0.31 3.79 2.74
C TRP A 347 0.35 3.91 1.21
N ALA A 348 -0.68 3.42 0.51
CA ALA A 348 -0.65 3.32 -0.94
C ALA A 348 -0.94 4.67 -1.61
N LEU A 349 -0.36 4.84 -2.79
CA LEU A 349 -0.65 5.91 -3.73
C LEU A 349 -0.93 5.26 -5.09
N THR A 350 -2.03 5.63 -5.75
CA THR A 350 -2.34 5.15 -7.11
C THR A 350 -3.15 6.19 -7.85
N LEU A 351 -2.95 6.33 -9.16
CA LEU A 351 -3.92 7.07 -9.99
C LEU A 351 -5.25 6.31 -10.09
N GLY A 352 -6.30 7.04 -10.40
CA GLY A 352 -7.61 6.47 -10.65
C GLY A 352 -7.64 5.57 -11.89
N GLY A 353 -8.66 4.72 -11.94
CA GLY A 353 -8.83 3.66 -12.95
C GLY A 353 -9.83 2.59 -12.50
N GLY A 354 -10.22 2.64 -11.22
CA GLY A 354 -11.38 1.94 -10.70
C GLY A 354 -12.71 2.60 -11.11
N ARG A 355 -13.81 1.96 -10.71
CA ARG A 355 -15.19 2.41 -10.96
C ARG A 355 -15.39 3.83 -10.43
N ASN A 356 -16.01 4.68 -11.24
CA ASN A 356 -16.30 6.08 -10.91
C ASN A 356 -15.07 6.82 -10.35
N SER A 357 -13.94 6.72 -11.06
CA SER A 357 -12.75 7.48 -10.72
C SER A 357 -12.21 8.17 -11.96
N ASP A 358 -11.43 9.23 -11.70
CA ASP A 358 -10.72 9.98 -12.72
C ASP A 358 -9.25 9.51 -12.75
N SER A 359 -8.71 9.24 -13.94
CA SER A 359 -7.33 8.80 -14.13
C SER A 359 -6.28 9.84 -13.74
N ASP A 360 -6.68 11.11 -13.61
CA ASP A 360 -5.84 12.21 -13.15
C ASP A 360 -5.91 12.46 -11.65
N THR A 361 -6.81 11.77 -10.94
CA THR A 361 -6.93 11.84 -9.48
C THR A 361 -5.97 10.85 -8.83
N LEU A 362 -5.19 11.34 -7.86
CA LEU A 362 -4.38 10.49 -7.00
C LEU A 362 -5.25 9.98 -5.84
N TYR A 363 -5.35 8.67 -5.69
CA TYR A 363 -6.01 8.00 -4.58
C TYR A 363 -4.96 7.55 -3.56
N PHE A 364 -5.34 7.57 -2.29
CA PHE A 364 -4.49 7.10 -1.21
C PHE A 364 -5.26 6.28 -0.19
N SER A 365 -4.52 5.41 0.51
CA SER A 365 -4.96 4.73 1.72
C SER A 365 -4.04 5.11 2.88
N ALA A 366 -4.57 5.06 4.10
CA ALA A 366 -3.79 5.34 5.29
C ALA A 366 -4.31 4.59 6.52
N GLY A 367 -3.39 4.32 7.45
CA GLY A 367 -3.63 3.79 8.79
C GLY A 367 -3.41 4.83 9.90
N PRO A 368 -4.24 5.88 10.02
CA PRO A 368 -4.04 6.92 11.03
C PRO A 368 -4.23 6.40 12.46
N ASN A 369 -3.82 7.22 13.44
CA ASN A 369 -3.89 6.93 14.87
C ASN A 369 -3.16 5.64 15.24
N LYS A 370 -1.90 5.52 14.81
CA LYS A 370 -1.07 4.31 15.01
C LYS A 370 -1.78 3.07 14.46
N GLU A 371 -2.28 3.17 13.23
CA GLU A 371 -2.89 2.07 12.48
C GLU A 371 -4.17 1.49 13.10
N THR A 372 -4.75 2.15 14.11
CA THR A 372 -6.03 1.70 14.69
C THR A 372 -7.23 2.12 13.85
N ASN A 373 -7.05 3.11 12.97
CA ASN A 373 -8.04 3.61 12.05
C ASN A 373 -7.62 3.38 10.60
N GLY A 374 -8.58 3.44 9.69
CA GLY A 374 -8.35 3.41 8.25
C GLY A 374 -8.94 4.64 7.58
N LEU A 375 -8.32 5.04 6.49
CA LEU A 375 -8.73 6.16 5.66
C LEU A 375 -8.48 5.82 4.18
N PHE A 376 -9.48 6.04 3.35
CA PHE A 376 -9.37 6.05 1.89
C PHE A 376 -9.78 7.43 1.39
N GLY A 377 -8.99 8.01 0.50
CA GLY A 377 -9.23 9.38 0.04
C GLY A 377 -8.55 9.71 -1.28
N THR A 378 -8.71 10.97 -1.69
CA THR A 378 -8.07 11.52 -2.89
C THR A 378 -7.19 12.72 -2.58
N ILE A 379 -6.23 12.96 -3.47
CA ILE A 379 -5.39 14.14 -3.54
C ILE A 379 -5.52 14.68 -4.96
N VAL A 380 -5.91 15.94 -5.09
CA VAL A 380 -6.04 16.61 -6.38
C VAL A 380 -5.33 17.95 -6.37
N PRO A 381 -4.77 18.41 -7.50
CA PRO A 381 -4.34 19.79 -7.63
C PRO A 381 -5.52 20.73 -7.38
N LYS A 382 -5.28 21.81 -6.65
CA LYS A 382 -6.28 22.87 -6.49
C LYS A 382 -6.53 23.52 -7.85
N ALA A 383 -7.79 23.56 -8.28
CA ALA A 383 -8.15 24.21 -9.53
C ALA A 383 -7.76 25.69 -9.47
N ARG A 384 -7.11 26.20 -10.52
CA ARG A 384 -6.84 27.64 -10.66
C ARG A 384 -8.17 28.38 -10.63
N GLY A 385 -8.34 29.27 -9.66
CA GLY A 385 -9.48 30.17 -9.65
C GLY A 385 -9.48 30.95 -10.95
N SER A 386 -10.57 30.88 -11.72
CA SER A 386 -10.74 31.70 -12.92
C SER A 386 -10.63 33.17 -12.51
N GLY A 387 -9.46 33.76 -12.72
CA GLY A 387 -9.17 35.14 -12.41
C GLY A 387 -10.21 36.02 -13.10
N HIS A 388 -11.00 36.74 -12.31
CA HIS A 388 -11.76 37.86 -12.81
C HIS A 388 -10.75 38.86 -13.40
N HIS A 389 -10.61 38.85 -14.73
CA HIS A 389 -10.17 40.03 -15.46
C HIS A 389 -11.20 41.13 -15.20
N ARG A 390 -10.95 41.94 -14.16
CA ARG A 390 -11.51 43.29 -14.10
C ARG A 390 -10.72 44.11 -15.12
N GLN A 391 -11.36 44.38 -16.24
CA GLN A 391 -11.03 45.55 -17.07
C GLN A 391 -11.44 46.82 -16.32
#